data_AF-A0A968QPS8-F1
#
_entry.id   AF-A0A968QPS8-F1
#
_cell.length_a   1.000
_cell.length_b   1.000
_cell.length_c   1.000
_cell.angle_alpha   90.00
_cell.angle_beta   90.00
_cell.angle_gamma   90.00
#
_symmetry.space_group_name_H-M   'P 1'
#
loop_
_entity.id
_entity.type
_entity.pdbx_description
1 polymer ?
#
loop_
_entity_poly.entity_id
_entity_poly.type
_entity_poly.pdbx_seq_one_letter_code
_entity_poly.pdbx_strand_id
1 'polypeptide(L)'
;MQAYPFDHRIVSVKFRHSDMIRSKLIFIPDTLGLLPQTGTDKRIPGRQLNVPGWRIKDSNCYQQIVRRALPNGQQAEYSQFAASVRAERKGAGVAVKIFFPIFVILILLYFIYTVPADQIIVRIMICIAGIISGSIAHLSVLYKVGLLPSAVGYIFFVIYGLSAIGGIIASGMYVLHRRNRMNRIRLLNRIGKIIHVSAMILAGIFIGILYHGLYRGL
;
A
#
# COMPACT_ATOMS: atom_id res chain seq x y z
N MET A 1 4.58 5.51 -3.74
CA MET A 1 3.62 4.94 -2.75
C MET A 1 3.15 3.54 -3.15
N GLN A 2 3.89 2.82 -4.00
CA GLN A 2 3.47 1.52 -4.52
C GLN A 2 3.25 0.49 -3.39
N ALA A 3 4.06 0.57 -2.34
CA ALA A 3 4.03 -0.31 -1.19
C ALA A 3 3.16 0.15 -0.01
N TYR A 4 2.29 1.15 -0.19
CA TYR A 4 1.36 1.57 0.88
C TYR A 4 0.51 0.36 1.33
N PRO A 5 0.26 0.16 2.64
CA PRO A 5 0.62 1.00 3.79
C PRO A 5 1.99 0.70 4.43
N PHE A 6 2.81 -0.14 3.81
CA PHE A 6 4.12 -0.58 4.32
C PHE A 6 5.29 0.22 3.72
N ASP A 7 5.07 1.49 3.39
CA ASP A 7 6.04 2.28 2.65
C ASP A 7 7.16 2.84 3.55
N HIS A 8 8.39 2.82 3.01
CA HIS A 8 9.57 3.48 3.55
C HIS A 8 9.88 4.73 2.74
N ARG A 9 10.30 5.79 3.42
CA ARG A 9 10.63 7.07 2.79
C ARG A 9 11.95 7.59 3.32
N ILE A 10 12.79 8.06 2.39
CA ILE A 10 13.96 8.86 2.70
C ILE A 10 13.59 10.30 2.36
N VAL A 11 13.57 11.15 3.37
CA VAL A 11 13.35 12.59 3.20
C VAL A 11 14.70 13.26 3.39
N SER A 12 15.14 14.04 2.41
CA SER A 12 16.41 14.76 2.48
C SER A 12 16.20 16.26 2.36
N VAL A 13 16.78 17.01 3.29
CA VAL A 13 16.98 18.46 3.17
C VAL A 13 18.39 18.69 2.64
N LYS A 14 18.51 19.49 1.58
CA LYS A 14 19.81 19.79 0.98
C LYS A 14 20.04 21.28 0.98
N PHE A 15 21.19 21.69 1.49
CA PHE A 15 21.62 23.08 1.57
C PHE A 15 22.84 23.30 0.69
N ARG A 16 22.83 24.39 -0.08
CA ARG A 16 23.93 24.79 -0.95
C ARG A 16 23.93 26.31 -1.04
N HIS A 17 25.12 26.91 -1.10
CA HIS A 17 25.24 28.32 -1.43
C HIS A 17 24.79 28.55 -2.89
N SER A 18 24.14 29.69 -3.16
CA SER A 18 23.69 30.05 -4.51
C SER A 18 24.85 30.15 -5.50
N ASP A 19 25.88 30.94 -5.12
CA ASP A 19 26.90 31.41 -6.06
C ASP A 19 28.35 31.03 -5.71
N MET A 20 28.62 30.55 -4.49
CA MET A 20 29.99 30.18 -4.09
C MET A 20 30.34 28.76 -4.52
N ILE A 21 31.39 28.65 -5.34
CA ILE A 21 32.00 27.39 -5.76
C ILE A 21 32.82 26.74 -4.64
N ARG A 22 33.06 25.44 -4.77
CA ARG A 22 33.74 24.59 -3.77
C ARG A 22 35.11 25.11 -3.35
N SER A 23 35.87 25.74 -4.25
CA SER A 23 37.19 26.32 -3.92
C SER A 23 37.10 27.49 -2.94
N LYS A 24 35.94 28.13 -2.81
CA LYS A 24 35.69 29.26 -1.90
C LYS A 24 34.93 28.84 -0.63
N LEU A 25 34.07 27.83 -0.73
CA LEU A 25 33.24 27.39 0.38
C LEU A 25 33.04 25.87 0.38
N ILE A 26 33.33 25.25 1.52
CA ILE A 26 33.15 23.82 1.76
C ILE A 26 32.27 23.65 3.00
N PHE A 27 31.14 22.95 2.85
CA PHE A 27 30.30 22.56 3.98
C PHE A 27 30.82 21.26 4.56
N ILE A 28 31.08 21.23 5.87
CA ILE A 28 31.51 20.04 6.59
C ILE A 28 30.40 19.67 7.60
N PRO A 29 29.84 18.46 7.55
CA PRO A 29 28.89 17.99 8.55
C PRO A 29 29.60 17.86 9.90
N ASP A 30 29.01 18.43 10.96
CA ASP A 30 29.47 18.18 12.32
C ASP A 30 29.02 16.78 12.75
N THR A 31 29.92 15.80 12.62
CA THR A 31 29.64 14.39 12.94
C THR A 31 29.60 14.11 14.44
N LEU A 32 30.12 15.01 15.27
CA LEU A 32 30.15 14.88 16.74
C LEU A 32 28.92 15.51 17.39
N GLY A 33 28.46 16.66 16.87
CA GLY A 33 27.27 17.36 17.37
C GLY A 33 25.94 16.91 16.75
N LEU A 34 25.96 16.30 15.55
CA LEU A 34 24.78 15.84 14.81
C LEU A 34 24.73 14.31 14.65
N LEU A 35 24.99 13.58 15.75
CA LEU A 35 24.93 12.11 15.73
C LEU A 35 23.58 11.59 15.19
N PRO A 36 23.58 10.43 14.50
CA PRO A 36 22.37 9.77 14.04
C PRO A 36 21.39 9.56 15.20
N GLN A 37 20.35 10.38 15.26
CA GLN A 37 19.28 10.15 16.21
C GLN A 37 18.42 9.02 15.66
N THR A 38 18.80 7.80 16.00
CA THR A 38 17.83 6.71 15.98
C THR A 38 16.70 7.11 16.93
N GLY A 39 15.44 6.93 16.55
CA GLY A 39 14.28 7.35 17.35
C GLY A 39 14.18 6.70 18.74
N THR A 40 15.17 5.90 19.12
CA THR A 40 15.35 5.18 20.39
C THR A 40 16.43 5.78 21.29
N ASP A 41 17.21 6.76 20.83
CA ASP A 41 18.32 7.30 21.62
C ASP A 41 17.80 8.23 22.72
N LYS A 42 17.66 7.68 23.94
CA LYS A 42 17.18 8.38 25.14
C LYS A 42 18.20 9.38 25.71
N ARG A 43 19.38 9.51 25.10
CA ARG A 43 20.52 10.24 25.65
C ARG A 43 20.39 11.76 25.58
N ILE A 44 19.47 12.30 24.77
CA ILE A 44 19.22 13.75 24.68
C ILE A 44 17.73 14.02 24.92
N PRO A 45 17.31 14.32 26.17
CA PRO A 45 15.92 14.65 26.47
C PRO A 45 15.53 15.94 25.73
N GLY A 46 14.48 15.88 24.91
CA GLY A 46 13.86 17.06 24.28
C GLY A 46 13.94 17.18 22.75
N ARG A 47 14.61 16.25 22.03
CA ARG A 47 14.80 16.37 20.56
C ARG A 47 14.28 15.21 19.71
N GLN A 48 13.37 14.39 20.22
CA GLN A 48 12.76 13.33 19.40
C GLN A 48 11.87 13.93 18.30
N LEU A 49 12.27 13.73 17.04
CA LEU A 49 11.44 14.03 15.87
C LEU A 49 10.19 13.15 15.86
N ASN A 50 9.10 13.67 16.44
CA ASN A 50 7.80 13.01 16.43
C ASN A 50 6.99 13.44 15.21
N VAL A 51 7.03 12.62 14.16
CA VAL A 51 6.16 12.79 13.00
C VAL A 51 4.93 11.88 13.16
N PRO A 52 3.71 12.41 13.23
CA PRO A 52 2.50 11.60 13.35
C PRO A 52 2.39 10.57 12.22
N GLY A 53 2.14 9.31 12.57
CA GLY A 53 2.04 8.22 11.60
C GLY A 53 3.35 7.70 11.02
N TRP A 54 4.50 8.24 11.42
CA TRP A 54 5.83 7.81 10.97
C TRP A 54 6.77 7.49 12.14
N ARG A 55 7.61 6.48 11.98
CA ARG A 55 8.69 6.09 12.89
C ARG A 55 10.00 6.41 12.20
N ILE A 56 10.83 7.21 12.87
CA ILE A 56 12.16 7.54 12.37
C ILE A 56 13.10 6.38 12.70
N LYS A 57 13.66 5.75 11.67
CA LYS A 57 14.63 4.67 11.79
C LYS A 57 16.03 5.24 12.01
N ASP A 58 16.49 6.00 11.02
CA ASP A 58 17.86 6.49 10.92
C ASP A 58 17.87 7.94 10.43
N SER A 59 18.88 8.71 10.84
CA SER A 59 19.22 10.00 10.25
C SER A 59 20.69 10.01 9.87
N ASN A 60 21.04 10.69 8.78
CA ASN A 60 22.41 10.82 8.33
C ASN A 60 22.66 12.23 7.79
N CYS A 61 23.84 12.77 8.06
CA CYS A 61 24.29 14.06 7.57
C CYS A 61 25.59 13.84 6.81
N TYR A 62 25.63 14.26 5.54
CA TYR A 62 26.80 14.06 4.68
C TYR A 62 27.03 15.24 3.75
N GLN A 63 28.27 15.38 3.30
CA GLN A 63 28.65 16.32 2.27
C GLN A 63 28.54 15.65 0.90
N GLN A 64 28.04 16.39 -0.09
CA GLN A 64 27.97 15.98 -1.48
C GLN A 64 28.53 17.08 -2.38
N ILE A 65 29.17 16.71 -3.50
CA ILE A 65 29.60 17.64 -4.53
C ILE A 65 28.58 17.65 -5.67
N VAL A 66 28.11 18.83 -6.05
CA VAL A 66 27.20 19.02 -7.19
C VAL A 66 27.93 19.76 -8.30
N ARG A 67 27.93 19.17 -9.49
CA ARG A 67 28.48 19.80 -10.70
C ARG A 67 27.37 20.49 -11.47
N ARG A 68 27.61 21.72 -11.90
CA ARG A 68 26.70 22.48 -12.77
C ARG A 68 27.46 23.03 -13.96
N ALA A 69 26.92 22.83 -15.16
CA ALA A 69 27.43 23.49 -16.35
C ALA A 69 27.12 24.99 -16.27
N LEU A 70 28.14 25.81 -16.50
CA LEU A 70 28.04 27.24 -16.68
C LEU A 70 27.69 27.57 -18.15
N PRO A 71 27.12 28.75 -18.43
CA PRO A 71 26.79 29.16 -19.80
C PRO A 71 27.99 29.17 -20.76
N ASN A 72 29.22 29.32 -20.25
CA ASN A 72 30.46 29.29 -21.02
C ASN A 72 31.00 27.87 -21.27
N GLY A 73 30.24 26.82 -20.97
CA GLY A 73 30.64 25.42 -21.16
C GLY A 73 31.57 24.86 -20.07
N GLN A 74 32.03 25.69 -19.13
CA GLN A 74 32.83 25.22 -17.99
C GLN A 74 31.95 24.53 -16.94
N GLN A 75 32.53 23.62 -16.15
CA GLN A 75 31.84 23.02 -15.01
C GLN A 75 32.24 23.70 -13.71
N ALA A 76 31.25 24.15 -12.95
CA ALA A 76 31.44 24.61 -11.58
C ALA A 76 31.05 23.51 -10.60
N GLU A 77 31.93 23.25 -9.64
CA GLU A 77 31.67 22.36 -8.51
C GLU A 77 31.19 23.18 -7.31
N TYR A 78 30.10 22.73 -6.68
CA TYR A 78 29.55 23.32 -5.48
C TYR A 78 29.54 22.29 -4.35
N SER A 79 29.94 22.72 -3.15
CA SER A 79 29.74 21.92 -1.95
C SER A 79 28.26 22.00 -1.54
N GLN A 80 27.63 20.85 -1.30
CA GLN A 80 26.26 20.72 -0.82
C GLN A 80 26.26 19.92 0.48
N PHE A 81 25.59 20.43 1.51
CA PHE A 81 25.28 19.68 2.70
C PHE A 81 23.93 18.97 2.51
N ALA A 82 23.84 17.69 2.89
CA ALA A 82 22.61 16.93 2.86
C ALA A 82 22.34 16.27 4.22
N ALA A 83 21.17 16.51 4.76
CA ALA A 83 20.64 15.77 5.90
C ALA A 83 19.50 14.88 5.39
N SER A 84 19.61 13.57 5.58
CA SER A 84 18.59 12.59 5.20
C SER A 84 18.04 11.88 6.44
N VAL A 85 16.74 11.64 6.42
CA VAL A 85 16.03 10.91 7.46
C VAL A 85 15.26 9.78 6.80
N ARG A 86 15.49 8.56 7.28
CA ARG A 86 14.73 7.38 6.90
C ARG A 86 13.55 7.24 7.86
N ALA A 87 12.36 7.39 7.32
CA ALA A 87 11.09 7.23 8.03
C ALA A 87 10.31 6.05 7.45
N GLU A 88 9.70 5.27 8.34
CA GLU A 88 8.78 4.18 7.99
C GLU A 88 7.41 4.45 8.59
N ARG A 89 6.35 3.95 7.97
CA ARG A 89 5.00 4.17 8.51
C ARG A 89 4.81 3.44 9.85
N LYS A 90 4.29 4.14 10.86
CA LYS A 90 3.92 3.55 12.15
C LYS A 90 2.73 2.59 11.97
N GLY A 91 3.05 1.30 11.84
CA GLY A 91 2.28 0.25 12.50
C GLY A 91 1.47 -0.67 11.58
N ALA A 92 1.45 -1.94 12.02
CA ALA A 92 0.47 -2.94 11.61
C ALA A 92 -0.98 -2.46 11.79
N GLY A 93 -1.25 -1.52 12.71
CA GLY A 93 -2.58 -0.95 12.92
C GLY A 93 -3.17 -0.23 11.70
N VAL A 94 -2.34 0.43 10.88
CA VAL A 94 -2.82 1.05 9.61
C VAL A 94 -3.16 -0.05 8.61
N ALA A 95 -2.34 -1.10 8.52
CA ALA A 95 -2.60 -2.25 7.67
C ALA A 95 -3.89 -2.98 8.08
N VAL A 96 -4.09 -3.25 9.37
CA VAL A 96 -5.32 -3.88 9.88
C VAL A 96 -6.54 -3.03 9.52
N LYS A 97 -6.50 -1.71 9.72
CA LYS A 97 -7.62 -0.81 9.36
C LYS A 97 -7.97 -0.83 7.87
N ILE A 98 -7.01 -1.14 6.98
CA ILE A 98 -7.22 -1.20 5.54
C ILE A 98 -7.68 -2.60 5.11
N PHE A 99 -7.01 -3.64 5.59
CA PHE A 99 -7.27 -5.02 5.16
C PHE A 99 -8.48 -5.64 5.85
N PHE A 100 -8.82 -5.24 7.08
CA PHE A 100 -9.96 -5.80 7.79
C PHE A 100 -11.29 -5.60 7.04
N PRO A 101 -11.66 -4.39 6.58
CA PRO A 101 -12.87 -4.21 5.75
C PRO A 101 -12.84 -5.06 4.47
N ILE A 102 -11.67 -5.21 3.84
CA ILE A 102 -11.49 -6.05 2.65
C ILE A 102 -11.81 -7.52 2.98
N PHE A 103 -11.27 -8.05 4.07
CA PHE A 103 -11.57 -9.43 4.52
C PHE A 103 -13.06 -9.63 4.80
N VAL A 104 -13.72 -8.66 5.44
CA VAL A 104 -15.17 -8.71 5.69
C VAL A 104 -15.95 -8.76 4.37
N ILE A 105 -15.57 -7.96 3.38
CA ILE A 105 -16.21 -7.97 2.05
C ILE A 105 -15.99 -9.31 1.33
N LEU A 106 -14.79 -9.90 1.42
CA LEU A 106 -14.51 -11.20 0.83
C LEU A 106 -15.35 -12.32 1.49
N ILE A 107 -15.55 -12.28 2.80
CA ILE A 107 -16.44 -13.20 3.51
C ILE A 107 -17.89 -12.97 3.09
N LEU A 108 -18.33 -11.71 2.99
CA LEU A 108 -19.66 -11.36 2.51
C LEU A 108 -19.95 -11.97 1.14
N LEU A 109 -19.01 -11.81 0.19
CA LEU A 109 -19.13 -12.36 -1.16
C LEU A 109 -19.14 -13.90 -1.17
N TYR A 110 -18.48 -14.56 -0.21
CA TYR A 110 -18.52 -16.02 -0.12
C TYR A 110 -19.93 -16.55 0.17
N PHE A 111 -20.77 -15.79 0.88
CA PHE A 111 -22.16 -16.18 1.15
C PHE A 111 -23.02 -16.31 -0.10
N ILE A 112 -22.60 -15.78 -1.26
CA ILE A 112 -23.28 -16.05 -2.53
C ILE A 112 -23.44 -17.55 -2.73
N TYR A 113 -22.46 -18.36 -2.36
CA TYR A 113 -22.43 -19.81 -2.59
C TYR A 113 -23.18 -20.65 -1.53
N THR A 114 -23.68 -20.01 -0.47
CA THR A 114 -24.49 -20.67 0.56
C THR A 114 -25.99 -20.45 0.34
N VAL A 115 -26.37 -19.36 -0.33
CA VAL A 115 -27.76 -19.04 -0.66
C VAL A 115 -28.31 -20.06 -1.69
N PRO A 116 -29.58 -20.50 -1.61
CA PRO A 116 -30.22 -21.35 -2.62
C PRO A 116 -30.28 -20.73 -4.02
N ALA A 117 -30.40 -21.55 -5.08
CA ALA A 117 -30.31 -21.09 -6.48
C ALA A 117 -31.56 -20.35 -7.00
N ASP A 118 -32.71 -20.61 -6.39
CA ASP A 118 -34.00 -19.92 -6.57
C ASP A 118 -33.97 -18.49 -6.04
N GLN A 119 -33.17 -18.21 -5.02
CA GLN A 119 -33.06 -16.89 -4.40
C GLN A 119 -32.06 -15.98 -5.13
N ILE A 120 -32.28 -15.77 -6.44
CA ILE A 120 -31.39 -14.93 -7.27
C ILE A 120 -31.26 -13.50 -6.75
N ILE A 121 -32.37 -12.91 -6.28
CA ILE A 121 -32.40 -11.52 -5.78
C ILE A 121 -31.39 -11.36 -4.63
N VAL A 122 -31.41 -12.28 -3.66
CA VAL A 122 -30.48 -12.25 -2.51
C VAL A 122 -29.02 -12.34 -2.98
N ARG A 123 -28.72 -13.26 -3.91
CA ARG A 123 -27.36 -13.42 -4.44
C ARG A 123 -26.85 -12.18 -5.16
N ILE A 124 -27.70 -11.55 -5.98
CA ILE A 124 -27.36 -10.31 -6.68
C ILE A 124 -27.17 -9.16 -5.69
N MET A 125 -28.02 -9.06 -4.66
CA MET A 125 -27.87 -8.05 -3.62
C MET A 125 -26.54 -8.18 -2.87
N ILE A 126 -26.06 -9.41 -2.61
CA ILE A 126 -24.73 -9.64 -2.04
C ILE A 126 -23.62 -9.13 -2.98
N CYS A 127 -23.74 -9.38 -4.28
CA CYS A 127 -22.77 -8.88 -5.27
C CYS A 127 -22.73 -7.34 -5.30
N ILE A 128 -23.90 -6.71 -5.34
CA ILE A 128 -24.05 -5.24 -5.34
C ILE A 128 -23.47 -4.66 -4.03
N ALA A 129 -23.81 -5.24 -2.89
CA ALA A 129 -23.28 -4.83 -1.60
C ALA A 129 -21.75 -4.94 -1.54
N GLY A 130 -21.18 -6.00 -2.12
CA GLY A 130 -19.74 -6.17 -2.26
C GLY A 130 -19.09 -5.08 -3.12
N ILE A 131 -19.69 -4.73 -4.26
CA ILE A 131 -19.21 -3.64 -5.14
C ILE A 131 -19.28 -2.29 -4.43
N ILE A 132 -20.41 -1.96 -3.79
CA ILE A 132 -20.60 -0.68 -3.09
C ILE A 132 -19.61 -0.57 -1.93
N SER A 133 -19.55 -1.59 -1.06
CA SER A 133 -18.63 -1.61 0.08
C SER A 133 -17.18 -1.56 -0.36
N GLY A 134 -16.83 -2.31 -1.41
CA GLY A 134 -15.51 -2.29 -2.04
C GLY A 134 -15.14 -0.90 -2.57
N SER A 135 -16.08 -0.22 -3.24
CA SER A 135 -15.87 1.13 -3.76
C SER A 135 -15.70 2.19 -2.67
N ILE A 136 -16.48 2.13 -1.59
CA ILE A 136 -16.31 3.02 -0.43
C ILE A 136 -14.94 2.81 0.21
N ALA A 137 -14.55 1.55 0.43
CA ALA A 137 -13.24 1.22 0.98
C ALA A 137 -12.10 1.66 0.05
N HIS A 138 -12.24 1.44 -1.26
CA HIS A 138 -11.27 1.86 -2.28
C HIS A 138 -11.10 3.38 -2.31
N LEU A 139 -12.20 4.12 -2.29
CA LEU A 139 -12.20 5.58 -2.23
C LEU A 139 -11.50 6.10 -0.96
N SER A 140 -11.74 5.45 0.18
CA SER A 140 -11.08 5.82 1.45
C SER A 140 -9.56 5.66 1.40
N VAL A 141 -9.05 4.71 0.61
CA VAL A 141 -7.62 4.50 0.38
C VAL A 141 -7.11 5.51 -0.66
N LEU A 142 -7.88 5.76 -1.72
CA LEU A 142 -7.55 6.73 -2.76
C LEU A 142 -7.35 8.14 -2.16
N TYR A 143 -8.24 8.58 -1.26
CA TYR A 143 -8.08 9.87 -0.57
C TYR A 143 -6.82 9.95 0.30
N LYS A 144 -6.30 8.82 0.80
CA LYS A 144 -5.10 8.78 1.66
C LYS A 144 -3.80 8.68 0.87
N VAL A 145 -3.83 8.05 -0.30
CA VAL A 145 -2.63 7.68 -1.08
C VAL A 145 -2.51 8.49 -2.37
N GLY A 146 -3.58 9.13 -2.84
CA GLY A 146 -3.66 9.79 -4.14
C GLY A 146 -3.86 8.80 -5.29
N LEU A 147 -3.95 9.31 -6.51
CA LEU A 147 -4.35 8.57 -7.72
C LEU A 147 -3.36 7.52 -8.25
N LEU A 148 -2.20 7.31 -7.60
CA LEU A 148 -1.20 6.37 -8.12
C LEU A 148 -1.60 4.91 -7.86
N PRO A 149 -1.25 3.98 -8.77
CA PRO A 149 -1.42 2.55 -8.53
C PRO A 149 -0.65 2.14 -7.27
N SER A 150 -1.40 1.70 -6.27
CA SER A 150 -0.88 1.15 -5.01
C SER A 150 -1.17 -0.34 -4.96
N ALA A 151 -0.35 -1.09 -4.23
CA ALA A 151 -0.55 -2.53 -4.08
C ALA A 151 -1.96 -2.87 -3.53
N VAL A 152 -2.50 -2.02 -2.66
CA VAL A 152 -3.88 -2.14 -2.14
C VAL A 152 -4.92 -1.94 -3.25
N GLY A 153 -4.67 -1.07 -4.23
CA GLY A 153 -5.54 -0.86 -5.39
C GLY A 153 -5.81 -2.15 -6.17
N TYR A 154 -4.79 -2.99 -6.37
CA TYR A 154 -4.95 -4.28 -7.05
C TYR A 154 -5.88 -5.24 -6.31
N ILE A 155 -5.92 -5.19 -4.99
CA ILE A 155 -6.82 -6.03 -4.19
C ILE A 155 -8.28 -5.63 -4.40
N PHE A 156 -8.58 -4.34 -4.57
CA PHE A 156 -9.94 -3.89 -4.90
C PHE A 156 -10.40 -4.39 -6.27
N PHE A 157 -9.52 -4.48 -7.25
CA PHE A 157 -9.85 -5.10 -8.54
C PHE A 157 -10.21 -6.58 -8.40
N VAL A 158 -9.58 -7.31 -7.47
CA VAL A 158 -9.99 -8.70 -7.14
C VAL A 158 -11.41 -8.74 -6.56
N ILE A 159 -11.77 -7.81 -5.68
CA ILE A 159 -13.14 -7.72 -5.13
C ILE A 159 -14.16 -7.47 -6.25
N TYR A 160 -13.86 -6.53 -7.16
CA TYR A 160 -14.75 -6.25 -8.29
C TYR A 160 -14.88 -7.45 -9.22
N GLY A 161 -13.76 -8.11 -9.54
CA GLY A 161 -13.75 -9.33 -10.34
C GLY A 161 -14.55 -10.46 -9.70
N LEU A 162 -14.36 -10.71 -8.41
CA LEU A 162 -15.13 -11.71 -7.66
C LEU A 162 -16.63 -11.38 -7.61
N SER A 163 -16.98 -10.10 -7.45
CA SER A 163 -18.38 -9.67 -7.45
C SER A 163 -19.04 -9.91 -8.81
N ALA A 164 -18.33 -9.59 -9.90
CA ALA A 164 -18.81 -9.80 -11.26
C ALA A 164 -18.94 -11.30 -11.60
N ILE A 165 -17.91 -12.10 -11.31
CA ILE A 165 -17.93 -13.56 -11.48
C ILE A 165 -19.03 -14.18 -10.63
N GLY A 166 -19.19 -13.73 -9.39
CA GLY A 166 -20.27 -14.17 -8.48
C GLY A 166 -21.65 -13.89 -9.07
N GLY A 167 -21.87 -12.72 -9.66
CA GLY A 167 -23.13 -12.37 -10.33
C GLY A 167 -23.41 -13.24 -11.56
N ILE A 168 -22.39 -13.53 -12.37
CA ILE A 168 -22.48 -14.43 -13.52
C ILE A 168 -22.84 -15.85 -13.07
N ILE A 169 -22.15 -16.37 -12.04
CA ILE A 169 -22.40 -17.69 -11.47
C ILE A 169 -23.82 -17.76 -10.88
N ALA A 170 -24.25 -16.73 -10.13
CA ALA A 170 -25.61 -16.64 -9.57
C ALA A 170 -26.68 -16.70 -10.66
N SER A 171 -26.51 -15.92 -11.72
CA SER A 171 -27.41 -15.90 -12.88
C SER A 171 -27.44 -17.26 -13.58
N GLY A 172 -26.28 -17.87 -13.81
CA GLY A 172 -26.16 -19.20 -14.41
C GLY A 172 -26.84 -20.30 -13.59
N MET A 173 -26.69 -20.27 -12.27
CA MET A 173 -27.37 -21.21 -11.36
C MET A 173 -28.89 -21.04 -11.38
N TYR A 174 -29.40 -19.82 -11.41
CA TYR A 174 -30.84 -19.56 -11.51
C TYR A 174 -31.43 -20.11 -12.81
N VAL A 175 -30.76 -19.89 -13.95
CA VAL A 175 -31.18 -20.45 -15.25
C VAL A 175 -31.17 -21.97 -15.22
N LEU A 176 -30.13 -22.59 -14.64
CA LEU A 176 -30.05 -24.05 -14.50
C LEU A 176 -31.10 -24.61 -13.55
N HIS A 177 -31.49 -23.84 -12.52
CA HIS A 177 -32.55 -24.22 -11.60
C HIS A 177 -33.91 -24.26 -12.31
N ARG A 178 -34.24 -23.25 -13.13
CA ARG A 178 -35.44 -23.29 -13.99
C ARG A 178 -35.45 -24.49 -14.95
N ARG A 179 -34.28 -25.00 -15.34
CA ARG A 179 -34.13 -26.20 -16.20
C ARG A 179 -34.03 -27.51 -15.41
N ASN A 180 -34.24 -27.48 -14.10
CA ASN A 180 -34.17 -28.61 -13.17
C ASN A 180 -32.84 -29.40 -13.23
N ARG A 181 -31.73 -28.75 -13.60
CA ARG A 181 -30.40 -29.40 -13.76
C ARG A 181 -29.58 -29.34 -12.47
N MET A 182 -30.07 -29.97 -11.41
CA MET A 182 -29.47 -29.92 -10.06
C MET A 182 -27.99 -30.32 -10.00
N ASN A 183 -27.55 -31.28 -10.82
CA ASN A 183 -26.15 -31.70 -10.87
C ASN A 183 -25.22 -30.57 -11.34
N ARG A 184 -25.65 -29.78 -12.34
CA ARG A 184 -24.85 -28.65 -12.86
C ARG A 184 -24.81 -27.48 -11.88
N ILE A 185 -25.88 -27.26 -11.12
CA ILE A 185 -25.92 -26.24 -10.06
C ILE A 185 -24.90 -26.57 -8.97
N ARG A 186 -24.87 -27.83 -8.51
CA ARG A 186 -23.87 -28.28 -7.52
C ARG A 186 -22.44 -28.11 -8.02
N LEU A 187 -22.20 -28.41 -9.30
CA LEU A 187 -20.89 -28.22 -9.93
C LEU A 187 -20.49 -26.74 -9.97
N LEU A 188 -21.36 -25.85 -10.47
CA LEU A 188 -21.09 -24.41 -10.51
C LEU A 188 -20.84 -23.84 -9.12
N ASN A 189 -21.62 -24.27 -8.13
CA ASN A 189 -21.45 -23.82 -6.75
C ASN A 189 -20.10 -24.28 -6.18
N ARG A 190 -19.67 -25.51 -6.47
CA ARG A 190 -18.36 -26.03 -6.04
C ARG A 190 -17.21 -25.28 -6.73
N ILE A 191 -17.30 -25.05 -8.05
CA ILE A 191 -16.30 -24.28 -8.80
C ILE A 191 -16.21 -22.86 -8.24
N GLY A 192 -17.35 -22.20 -8.02
CA GLY A 192 -17.39 -20.85 -7.45
C GLY A 192 -16.72 -20.76 -6.07
N LYS A 193 -17.01 -21.72 -5.17
CA LYS A 193 -16.34 -21.81 -3.87
C LYS A 193 -14.82 -21.98 -3.99
N ILE A 194 -14.36 -22.83 -4.90
CA ILE A 194 -12.92 -23.07 -5.12
C ILE A 194 -12.23 -21.80 -5.62
N ILE A 195 -12.81 -21.14 -6.63
CA ILE A 195 -12.28 -19.87 -7.19
C ILE A 195 -12.25 -18.78 -6.11
N HIS A 196 -13.30 -18.69 -5.29
CA HIS A 196 -13.37 -17.66 -4.25
C HIS A 196 -12.32 -17.88 -3.15
N VAL A 197 -12.21 -19.12 -2.65
CA VAL A 197 -11.23 -19.48 -1.63
C VAL A 197 -9.80 -19.33 -2.16
N SER A 198 -9.53 -19.73 -3.41
CA SER A 198 -8.21 -19.54 -4.01
C SER A 198 -7.86 -18.05 -4.16
N ALA A 199 -8.81 -17.21 -4.58
CA ALA A 199 -8.62 -15.76 -4.64
C ALA A 199 -8.35 -15.16 -3.24
N MET A 200 -9.04 -15.61 -2.19
CA MET A 200 -8.78 -15.17 -0.82
C MET A 200 -7.37 -15.57 -0.35
N ILE A 201 -6.94 -16.80 -0.63
CA ILE A 201 -5.60 -17.27 -0.27
C ILE A 201 -4.53 -16.47 -1.03
N LEU A 202 -4.70 -16.26 -2.33
CA LEU A 202 -3.78 -15.48 -3.15
C LEU A 202 -3.69 -14.02 -2.67
N ALA A 203 -4.83 -13.40 -2.32
CA ALA A 203 -4.84 -12.06 -1.73
C ALA A 203 -4.09 -12.03 -0.39
N GLY A 204 -4.29 -13.02 0.47
CA GLY A 204 -3.58 -13.16 1.74
C GLY A 204 -2.06 -13.32 1.56
N ILE A 205 -1.63 -14.18 0.64
CA ILE A 205 -0.22 -14.38 0.29
C ILE A 205 0.38 -13.08 -0.25
N PHE A 206 -0.32 -12.40 -1.17
CA PHE A 206 0.12 -11.13 -1.72
C PHE A 206 0.31 -10.05 -0.64
N ILE A 207 -0.63 -9.94 0.30
CA ILE A 207 -0.50 -9.05 1.48
C ILE A 207 0.70 -9.46 2.35
N GLY A 208 0.90 -10.77 2.56
CA GLY A 208 2.03 -11.31 3.33
C GLY A 208 3.38 -11.01 2.68
N ILE A 209 3.50 -11.15 1.35
CA ILE A 209 4.69 -10.79 0.58
C ILE A 209 4.95 -9.28 0.65
N LEU A 210 3.91 -8.46 0.51
CA LEU A 210 4.04 -7.00 0.68
C LEU A 210 4.50 -6.64 2.08
N TYR A 211 3.98 -7.34 3.09
CA TYR A 211 4.42 -7.13 4.47
C TYR A 211 5.88 -7.54 4.64
N HIS A 212 6.27 -8.76 4.26
CA HIS A 212 7.62 -9.28 4.53
C HIS A 212 8.69 -8.65 3.64
N GLY A 213 8.46 -8.59 2.33
CA GLY A 213 9.42 -8.07 1.35
C GLY A 213 9.74 -6.59 1.52
N LEU A 214 8.81 -5.80 2.09
CA LEU A 214 9.07 -4.39 2.39
C LEU A 214 9.43 -4.14 3.85
N TYR A 215 8.94 -4.92 4.82
CA TYR A 215 9.31 -4.72 6.22
C TYR A 215 10.73 -5.23 6.55
N ARG A 216 11.23 -6.24 5.83
CA ARG A 216 12.58 -6.80 6.01
C ARG A 216 13.57 -6.48 4.88
N GLY A 217 13.13 -5.83 3.80
CA GLY A 217 13.99 -5.36 2.72
C GLY A 217 14.74 -4.07 3.08
N LEU A 218 15.61 -4.15 4.08
CA LEU A 218 16.69 -3.21 4.41
C LEU A 218 17.77 -3.96 5.21
#